data_AF-A0A251XVE0-F1
#
_entry.id   AF-A0A251XVE0-F1
#
_cell.length_a   1.000
_cell.length_b   1.000
_cell.length_c   1.000
_cell.angle_alpha   90.00
_cell.angle_beta   90.00
_cell.angle_gamma   90.00
#
_symmetry.space_group_name_H-M   'P 1'
#
loop_
_entity.id
_entity.type
_entity.pdbx_description
1 polymer ?
#
loop_
_entity_poly.entity_id
_entity_poly.type
_entity_poly.pdbx_seq_one_letter_code
_entity_poly.pdbx_strand_id
1 'polypeptide(L)'
;MLAIDDEDRVLLIKQYRHPVRMREWEIPAGLLDVTDEPPLTAVQRELAEEADLEAAEWSVLAEYLTTPGGSDEAIRVYLARGLTPTAEAFARTDEEADIEKRWVDLDEVVSAVLERRIQNPSTVIAVLQAHVARSRGWADLGPADAPWPRHPKARQDGTAPAS
;
A
#
# COMPACT_ATOMS: atom_id res chain seq x y z
N MET A 1 -0.76 -0.37 1.53
CA MET A 1 0.43 0.37 2.00
C MET A 1 1.67 -0.48 1.85
N LEU A 2 2.85 0.14 1.78
CA LEU A 2 4.14 -0.52 1.92
C LEU A 2 4.64 -0.29 3.35
N ALA A 3 4.62 -1.33 4.18
CA ALA A 3 5.28 -1.33 5.48
C ALA A 3 6.72 -1.81 5.31
N ILE A 4 7.68 -1.00 5.76
CA ILE A 4 9.11 -1.34 5.74
C ILE A 4 9.69 -1.23 7.14
N ASP A 5 10.43 -2.25 7.57
CA ASP A 5 11.09 -2.28 8.88
C ASP A 5 12.49 -1.66 8.85
N ASP A 6 13.14 -1.59 10.01
CA ASP A 6 14.48 -1.01 10.17
C ASP A 6 15.60 -1.86 9.51
N GLU A 7 15.28 -3.07 9.04
CA GLU A 7 16.16 -3.97 8.30
C GLU A 7 15.93 -3.86 6.78
N ASP A 8 15.19 -2.85 6.30
CA ASP A 8 14.79 -2.67 4.89
C ASP A 8 13.97 -3.84 4.31
N ARG A 9 13.28 -4.60 5.16
CA ARG A 9 12.36 -5.65 4.72
C ARG A 9 10.96 -5.08 4.57
N VAL A 10 10.26 -5.51 3.53
CA VAL A 10 8.87 -5.13 3.28
C VAL A 10 7.93 -6.28 3.63
N LEU A 11 6.76 -5.94 4.17
CA LEU A 11 5.69 -6.90 4.42
C LEU A 11 4.94 -7.18 3.11
N LEU A 12 4.90 -8.45 2.72
CA LEU A 12 4.09 -8.95 1.62
C LEU A 12 3.05 -9.94 2.14
N ILE A 13 1.91 -9.97 1.46
CA ILE A 13 0.83 -10.93 1.66
C ILE A 13 0.59 -11.72 0.38
N LYS A 14 0.12 -12.96 0.51
CA LYS A 14 -0.16 -13.82 -0.64
C LYS A 14 -1.66 -14.07 -0.78
N GLN A 15 -2.25 -13.47 -1.80
CA GLN A 15 -3.69 -13.52 -2.02
C GLN A 15 -4.04 -14.23 -3.32
N TYR A 16 -5.14 -14.97 -3.33
CA TYR A 16 -5.68 -15.56 -4.56
C TYR A 16 -6.56 -14.56 -5.28
N ARG A 17 -6.20 -14.20 -6.51
CA ARG A 17 -6.96 -13.30 -7.36
C ARG A 17 -7.77 -14.10 -8.38
N HIS A 18 -9.08 -14.22 -8.15
CA HIS A 18 -9.99 -14.97 -9.03
C HIS A 18 -9.93 -14.56 -10.52
N PRO A 19 -9.88 -13.25 -10.88
CA PRO A 19 -9.85 -12.83 -12.28
C PRO A 19 -8.65 -13.37 -13.08
N VAL A 20 -7.48 -13.49 -12.45
CA VAL A 20 -6.25 -14.01 -13.07
C VAL A 20 -5.96 -15.48 -12.71
N ARG A 21 -6.73 -16.05 -11.77
CA ARG A 21 -6.61 -17.45 -11.28
C ARG A 21 -5.23 -17.79 -10.75
N MET A 22 -4.59 -16.83 -10.08
CA MET A 22 -3.24 -16.97 -9.54
C MET A 22 -3.20 -16.50 -8.09
N ARG A 23 -2.21 -17.02 -7.34
CA ARG A 23 -1.81 -16.44 -6.07
C ARG A 23 -0.71 -15.43 -6.33
N GLU A 24 -0.94 -14.18 -6.00
CA GLU A 24 0.03 -13.11 -6.16
C GLU A 24 0.62 -12.72 -4.81
N TRP A 25 1.90 -12.36 -4.81
CA TRP A 25 2.50 -11.63 -3.71
C TRP A 25 2.20 -10.16 -3.88
N GLU A 26 1.57 -9.58 -2.87
CA GLU A 26 1.06 -8.22 -2.89
C GLU A 26 1.49 -7.47 -1.63
N ILE A 27 1.57 -6.14 -1.71
CA ILE A 27 1.60 -5.31 -0.50
C ILE A 27 0.21 -5.34 0.18
N PRO A 28 0.13 -5.27 1.52
CA PRO A 28 -1.12 -5.09 2.24
C PRO A 28 -1.95 -3.95 1.66
N ALA A 29 -3.26 -4.14 1.52
CA ALA A 29 -4.12 -3.21 0.80
C ALA A 29 -5.56 -3.29 1.32
N GLY A 30 -5.87 -2.41 2.26
CA GLY A 30 -7.21 -2.22 2.77
C GLY A 30 -8.12 -1.34 1.90
N LEU A 31 -9.43 -1.46 2.14
CA LEU A 31 -10.44 -0.68 1.45
C LEU A 31 -10.69 0.66 2.16
N LEU A 32 -11.00 1.70 1.37
CA LEU A 32 -11.56 2.95 1.90
C LEU A 32 -13.09 2.83 1.96
N ASP A 33 -13.56 1.93 2.81
CA ASP A 33 -14.97 1.53 2.91
C ASP A 33 -15.76 2.36 3.94
N VAL A 34 -15.09 2.98 4.90
CA VAL A 34 -15.69 3.92 5.84
C VAL A 34 -15.98 5.25 5.14
N THR A 35 -17.24 5.68 5.20
CA THR A 35 -17.66 6.95 4.60
C THR A 35 -17.05 8.12 5.36
N ASP A 36 -16.49 9.09 4.62
CA ASP A 36 -15.82 10.30 5.11
C ASP A 36 -14.60 10.09 6.02
N GLU A 37 -14.06 8.86 6.08
CA GLU A 37 -12.78 8.60 6.75
C GLU A 37 -11.60 9.17 5.94
N PRO A 38 -10.68 9.94 6.56
CA PRO A 38 -9.47 10.39 5.90
C PRO A 38 -8.63 9.19 5.41
N PRO A 39 -8.06 9.22 4.18
CA PRO A 39 -7.30 8.09 3.65
C PRO A 39 -6.13 7.65 4.53
N LEU A 40 -5.50 8.58 5.26
CA LEU A 40 -4.44 8.27 6.21
C LEU A 40 -4.96 7.48 7.43
N THR A 41 -6.14 7.84 7.94
CA THR A 41 -6.76 7.14 9.08
C THR A 41 -7.15 5.72 8.68
N ALA A 42 -7.76 5.56 7.50
CA ALA A 42 -8.13 4.26 6.97
C ALA A 42 -6.90 3.34 6.84
N VAL A 43 -5.81 3.81 6.20
CA VAL A 43 -4.63 2.97 6.01
C VAL A 43 -3.90 2.61 7.31
N GLN A 44 -4.00 3.46 8.34
CA GLN A 44 -3.48 3.17 9.68
C GLN A 44 -4.28 2.05 10.36
N ARG A 45 -5.61 2.12 10.29
CA ARG A 45 -6.51 1.07 10.77
C ARG A 45 -6.24 -0.26 10.06
N GLU A 46 -6.14 -0.23 8.74
CA GLU A 46 -5.88 -1.41 7.91
C GLU A 46 -4.51 -2.05 8.22
N LEU A 47 -3.47 -1.27 8.56
CA LEU A 47 -2.20 -1.82 9.02
C LEU A 47 -2.35 -2.59 10.33
N ALA A 48 -3.14 -2.05 11.26
CA ALA A 48 -3.40 -2.69 12.53
C ALA A 48 -4.21 -3.99 12.33
N GLU A 49 -5.25 -3.95 11.50
CA GLU A 49 -6.14 -5.09 11.22
C GLU A 49 -5.45 -6.19 10.39
N GLU A 50 -4.81 -5.83 9.28
CA GLU A 50 -4.21 -6.80 8.35
C GLU A 50 -2.85 -7.31 8.81
N ALA A 51 -2.09 -6.55 9.63
CA ALA A 51 -0.70 -6.89 9.95
C ALA A 51 -0.39 -6.96 11.46
N ASP A 52 -1.32 -6.58 12.33
CA ASP A 52 -1.06 -6.42 13.77
C ASP A 52 0.11 -5.44 14.04
N LEU A 53 0.21 -4.39 13.20
CA LEU A 53 1.28 -3.39 13.24
C LEU A 53 0.73 -1.97 13.30
N GLU A 54 1.51 -1.10 13.93
CA GLU A 54 1.39 0.35 13.90
C GLU A 54 2.69 0.94 13.36
N ALA A 55 2.64 2.18 12.88
CA ALA A 55 3.80 2.88 12.34
C ALA A 55 3.88 4.31 12.87
N ALA A 56 5.07 4.71 13.30
CA ALA A 56 5.34 6.07 13.80
C ALA A 56 5.41 7.10 12.66
N GLU A 57 5.82 6.68 11.47
CA GLU A 57 6.03 7.56 10.32
C GLU A 57 5.20 7.11 9.12
N TRP A 58 4.44 8.05 8.58
CA TRP A 58 3.63 7.85 7.38
C TRP A 58 4.02 8.87 6.31
N SER A 59 4.00 8.44 5.05
CA SER A 59 4.18 9.34 3.92
C SER A 59 3.43 8.83 2.70
N VAL A 60 3.05 9.72 1.79
CA VAL A 60 2.57 9.32 0.47
C VAL A 60 3.77 8.84 -0.34
N LEU A 61 3.76 7.56 -0.71
CA LEU A 61 4.78 6.93 -1.52
C LEU A 61 4.47 7.09 -3.00
N ALA A 62 3.25 6.75 -3.41
CA ALA A 62 2.85 6.78 -4.81
C ALA A 62 1.36 7.04 -4.96
N GLU A 63 0.97 7.63 -6.09
CA GLU A 63 -0.40 7.70 -6.55
C GLU A 63 -0.48 7.32 -8.01
N TYR A 64 -1.48 6.55 -8.38
CA TYR A 64 -1.69 6.17 -9.77
C TYR A 64 -3.15 5.81 -10.05
N LEU A 65 -3.50 5.86 -11.33
CA LEU A 65 -4.78 5.39 -11.85
C LEU A 65 -4.56 4.00 -12.43
N THR A 66 -5.37 3.02 -12.05
CA THR A 66 -5.13 1.60 -12.40
C THR A 66 -5.31 1.35 -13.89
N THR A 67 -6.39 1.87 -14.47
CA THR A 67 -6.68 1.74 -15.91
C THR A 67 -7.50 2.94 -16.41
N PRO A 68 -6.86 4.10 -16.71
CA PRO A 68 -7.57 5.34 -17.08
C PRO A 68 -8.53 5.23 -18.26
N GLY A 69 -8.36 4.22 -19.12
CA GLY A 69 -9.25 3.97 -20.26
C GLY A 69 -10.49 3.14 -19.92
N GLY A 70 -10.57 2.52 -18.74
CA GLY A 70 -11.64 1.57 -18.38
C GLY A 70 -12.14 1.62 -16.95
N SER A 71 -11.43 2.30 -16.04
CA SER A 71 -11.81 2.46 -14.62
C SER A 71 -11.44 3.86 -14.15
N ASP A 72 -12.27 4.42 -13.28
CA ASP A 72 -11.97 5.66 -12.58
C ASP A 72 -11.19 5.40 -11.27
N GLU A 73 -10.88 4.15 -10.96
CA GLU A 73 -10.13 3.75 -9.77
C GLU A 73 -8.76 4.45 -9.68
N ALA A 74 -8.57 5.11 -8.53
CA ALA A 74 -7.32 5.74 -8.15
C ALA A 74 -6.79 5.04 -6.89
N ILE A 75 -5.50 4.72 -6.89
CA ILE A 75 -4.81 4.13 -5.75
C ILE A 75 -3.78 5.10 -5.23
N ARG A 76 -3.75 5.27 -3.90
CA ARG A 76 -2.68 5.92 -3.16
C ARG A 76 -1.98 4.87 -2.31
N VAL A 77 -0.68 4.75 -2.51
CA VAL A 77 0.20 3.90 -1.70
C VAL A 77 0.87 4.77 -0.64
N TYR A 78 0.68 4.39 0.61
CA TYR A 78 1.40 4.96 1.75
C TYR A 78 2.65 4.14 2.06
N LEU A 79 3.72 4.82 2.48
CA LEU A 79 4.88 4.23 3.14
C LEU A 79 4.69 4.32 4.66
N ALA A 80 4.84 3.20 5.35
CA ALA A 80 4.79 3.10 6.81
C ALA A 80 6.16 2.67 7.35
N ARG A 81 6.74 3.45 8.26
CA ARG A 81 8.07 3.25 8.88
C ARG A 81 8.01 3.42 10.40
N GLY A 82 9.04 2.93 11.09
CA GLY A 82 9.07 2.93 12.56
C GLY A 82 7.98 2.02 13.10
N LEU A 83 8.02 0.75 12.67
CA LEU A 83 6.95 -0.21 12.89
C LEU A 83 7.02 -0.82 14.28
N THR A 84 5.87 -0.96 14.92
CA THR A 84 5.73 -1.64 16.21
C THR A 84 4.49 -2.54 16.20
N PRO A 85 4.48 -3.66 16.95
CA PRO A 85 3.27 -4.45 17.13
C PRO A 85 2.15 -3.62 17.78
N THR A 86 0.91 -3.88 17.40
CA THR A 86 -0.27 -3.37 18.13
C THR A 86 -0.33 -3.97 19.55
N ALA A 87 -1.03 -3.29 20.46
CA ALA A 87 -1.21 -3.77 21.83
C ALA A 87 -2.07 -5.05 21.91
N GLU A 88 -3.04 -5.19 20.99
CA GLU A 88 -3.92 -6.35 20.87
C GLU A 88 -3.96 -6.80 19.41
N ALA A 89 -4.03 -8.12 19.20
CA ALA A 89 -4.21 -8.69 17.87
C ALA A 89 -5.68 -8.52 17.43
N PHE A 90 -5.89 -8.09 16.20
CA PHE A 90 -7.24 -7.93 15.67
C PHE A 90 -7.83 -9.30 15.30
N ALA A 91 -9.12 -9.48 15.56
CA ALA A 91 -9.83 -10.71 15.18
C ALA A 91 -9.99 -10.74 13.65
N ARG A 92 -9.15 -11.55 12.98
CA ARG A 92 -9.22 -11.75 11.53
C ARG A 92 -10.55 -12.40 11.16
N THR A 93 -11.17 -11.94 10.07
CA THR A 93 -12.34 -12.60 9.50
C THR A 93 -11.91 -13.86 8.72
N ASP A 94 -12.80 -14.84 8.52
CA ASP A 94 -12.46 -16.15 7.93
C ASP A 94 -11.72 -16.07 6.58
N GLU A 95 -11.92 -14.99 5.80
CA GLU A 95 -11.24 -14.77 4.51
C GLU A 95 -9.77 -14.37 4.65
N GLU A 96 -9.36 -13.83 5.80
CA GLU A 96 -8.01 -13.33 6.09
C GLU A 96 -7.15 -14.30 6.92
N ALA A 97 -7.78 -15.29 7.55
CA ALA A 97 -7.11 -16.23 8.44
C ALA A 97 -6.04 -17.08 7.72
N ASP A 98 -6.21 -17.32 6.42
CA ASP A 98 -5.33 -18.14 5.58
C ASP A 98 -4.32 -17.35 4.74
N ILE A 99 -4.22 -16.02 4.93
CA ILE A 99 -3.31 -15.18 4.16
C ILE A 99 -1.86 -15.40 4.64
N GLU A 100 -1.03 -15.94 3.74
CA GLU A 100 0.41 -16.10 3.97
C GLU A 100 1.08 -14.72 3.99
N LYS A 101 1.77 -14.38 5.08
CA LYS A 101 2.51 -13.12 5.27
C LYS A 101 4.01 -13.39 5.28
N ARG A 102 4.81 -12.48 4.71
CA ARG A 102 6.27 -12.61 4.69
C ARG A 102 6.97 -11.26 4.71
N TRP A 103 7.98 -11.14 5.57
CA TRP A 103 8.99 -10.09 5.49
C TRP A 103 10.06 -10.49 4.48
N VAL A 104 10.33 -9.62 3.51
CA VAL A 104 11.29 -9.88 2.42
C VAL A 104 12.16 -8.63 2.21
N ASP A 105 13.47 -8.80 2.02
CA ASP A 105 14.37 -7.68 1.71
C ASP A 105 13.85 -6.91 0.49
N LEU A 106 13.79 -5.58 0.58
CA LEU A 106 13.31 -4.72 -0.50
C LEU A 106 14.00 -5.03 -1.84
N ASP A 107 15.31 -5.29 -1.82
CA ASP A 107 16.11 -5.60 -3.01
C ASP A 107 15.81 -6.98 -3.61
N GLU A 108 15.39 -7.96 -2.80
CA GLU A 108 14.90 -9.25 -3.30
C GLU A 108 13.56 -9.05 -4.01
N VAL A 109 12.67 -8.21 -3.46
CA VAL A 109 11.37 -7.91 -4.10
C VAL A 109 11.56 -7.12 -5.39
N VAL A 110 12.51 -6.17 -5.43
CA VAL A 110 12.91 -5.48 -6.67
C VAL A 110 13.37 -6.49 -7.71
N SER A 111 14.25 -7.42 -7.33
CA SER A 111 14.72 -8.47 -8.24
C SER A 111 13.56 -9.33 -8.75
N ALA A 112 12.61 -9.70 -7.88
CA ALA A 112 11.42 -10.44 -8.26
C ALA A 112 10.52 -9.70 -9.26
N VAL A 113 10.36 -8.39 -9.10
CA VAL A 113 9.65 -7.53 -10.05
C VAL A 113 10.39 -7.51 -11.40
N LEU A 114 11.69 -7.26 -11.40
CA LEU A 114 12.51 -7.19 -12.61
C LEU A 114 12.58 -8.53 -13.35
N GLU A 115 12.47 -9.65 -12.63
CA GLU A 115 12.40 -11.01 -13.18
C GLU A 115 10.98 -11.43 -13.60
N ARG A 116 9.98 -10.57 -13.42
CA ARG A 116 8.54 -10.83 -13.69
C ARG A 116 7.93 -11.93 -12.81
N ARG A 117 8.52 -12.21 -11.64
CA ARG A 117 7.93 -13.09 -10.62
C ARG A 117 6.83 -12.41 -9.80
N ILE A 118 6.83 -11.07 -9.76
CA ILE A 118 5.78 -10.24 -9.16
C ILE A 118 5.25 -9.29 -10.24
N GLN A 119 3.93 -9.30 -10.44
CA GLN A 119 3.27 -8.54 -11.51
C GLN A 119 2.11 -7.69 -11.01
N ASN A 120 1.73 -7.81 -9.72
CA ASN A 120 0.73 -6.98 -9.09
C ASN A 120 1.11 -5.48 -9.21
N PRO A 121 0.27 -4.62 -9.81
CA PRO A 121 0.64 -3.25 -10.15
C PRO A 121 0.98 -2.39 -8.94
N SER A 122 0.19 -2.49 -7.86
CA SER A 122 0.46 -1.78 -6.59
C SER A 122 1.83 -2.14 -6.03
N THR A 123 2.16 -3.42 -6.03
CA THR A 123 3.41 -3.94 -5.49
C THR A 123 4.60 -3.52 -6.33
N VAL A 124 4.49 -3.64 -7.67
CA VAL A 124 5.52 -3.19 -8.61
C VAL A 124 5.81 -1.71 -8.43
N ILE A 125 4.77 -0.87 -8.38
CA ILE A 125 4.90 0.58 -8.21
C ILE A 125 5.52 0.90 -6.85
N ALA A 126 4.97 0.34 -5.76
CA ALA A 126 5.42 0.62 -4.41
C ALA A 126 6.89 0.25 -4.19
N VAL A 127 7.29 -0.96 -4.59
CA VAL A 127 8.64 -1.48 -4.36
C VAL A 127 9.67 -0.70 -5.18
N LEU A 128 9.39 -0.39 -6.44
CA LEU A 128 10.31 0.38 -7.27
C LEU A 128 10.40 1.84 -6.81
N GLN A 129 9.29 2.46 -6.39
CA GLN A 129 9.32 3.80 -5.81
C GLN A 129 10.08 3.82 -4.49
N ALA A 130 9.85 2.86 -3.59
CA ALA A 130 10.57 2.77 -2.32
C ALA A 130 12.07 2.54 -2.52
N HIS A 131 12.46 1.71 -3.49
CA HIS A 131 13.88 1.50 -3.82
C HIS A 131 14.55 2.81 -4.26
N VAL A 132 13.90 3.61 -5.12
CA VAL A 132 14.41 4.92 -5.55
C VAL A 132 14.40 5.91 -4.37
N ALA A 133 13.32 5.99 -3.61
CA ALA A 133 13.20 6.89 -2.46
C ALA A 133 14.27 6.60 -1.42
N ARG A 134 14.51 5.32 -1.09
CA ARG A 134 15.59 4.88 -0.20
C ARG A 134 16.97 5.33 -0.71
N SER A 135 17.24 5.16 -2.01
CA SER A 135 18.52 5.59 -2.62
C SER A 135 18.76 7.11 -2.52
N ARG A 136 17.69 7.89 -2.31
CA ARG A 136 17.70 9.35 -2.12
C ARG A 136 17.51 9.75 -0.66
N GLY A 137 17.62 8.82 0.29
CA GLY A 137 17.45 9.10 1.71
C GLY A 137 16.03 9.53 2.09
N TRP A 138 15.02 9.05 1.37
CA TRP A 138 13.60 9.32 1.62
C TRP A 138 13.18 10.81 1.49
N ALA A 139 13.98 11.63 0.81
CA ALA A 139 13.79 13.08 0.73
C ALA A 139 12.60 13.53 -0.14
N ASP A 140 12.15 12.69 -1.09
CA ASP A 140 11.15 13.04 -2.10
C ASP A 140 9.73 12.54 -1.75
N LEU A 141 9.49 12.11 -0.51
CA LEU A 141 8.19 11.59 -0.08
C LEU A 141 7.14 12.70 0.08
N GLY A 142 5.89 12.41 -0.27
CA GLY A 142 4.77 13.34 -0.06
C GLY A 142 4.30 13.35 1.39
N PRO A 143 3.80 14.48 1.92
CA PRO A 143 3.14 14.53 3.23
C PRO A 143 2.01 13.50 3.32
N ALA A 144 1.85 12.84 4.47
CA ALA A 144 0.83 11.80 4.66
C ALA A 144 -0.61 12.32 4.49
N ASP A 145 -0.83 13.59 4.82
CA ASP A 145 -2.09 14.30 4.72
C ASP A 145 -2.24 15.09 3.41
N ALA A 146 -1.34 14.88 2.43
CA ALA A 146 -1.40 15.59 1.16
C ALA A 146 -2.77 15.42 0.48
N PRO A 147 -3.35 16.49 -0.10
CA PRO A 147 -4.61 16.40 -0.84
C PRO A 147 -4.55 15.32 -1.92
N TRP A 148 -5.67 14.59 -2.12
CA TRP A 148 -5.75 13.54 -3.14
C TRP A 148 -6.73 13.90 -4.27
N PRO A 149 -6.36 14.82 -5.17
CA PRO A 149 -7.29 15.36 -6.17
C PRO A 149 -7.76 14.33 -7.20
N ARG A 150 -7.02 13.24 -7.39
CA ARG A 150 -7.37 12.15 -8.32
C ARG A 150 -8.34 11.14 -7.72
N HIS A 151 -8.63 11.20 -6.42
CA HIS A 151 -9.60 10.33 -5.77
C HIS A 151 -10.99 10.48 -6.44
N PRO A 152 -11.75 9.38 -6.67
CA PRO A 152 -13.07 9.45 -7.30
C PRO A 152 -14.02 10.45 -6.64
N LYS A 153 -14.12 10.46 -5.31
CA LYS A 153 -14.99 11.40 -4.57
C LYS A 153 -14.59 12.87 -4.82
N ALA A 154 -13.29 13.20 -4.76
CA ALA A 154 -12.81 14.56 -4.99
C ALA A 154 -13.09 15.08 -6.40
N ARG A 155 -13.09 14.20 -7.41
CA ARG A 155 -13.47 14.54 -8.79
C ARG A 155 -14.96 14.75 -8.96
N GLN A 156 -15.80 13.99 -8.24
CA GLN A 156 -17.25 14.12 -8.26
C GLN A 156 -17.71 15.41 -7.57
N ASP A 157 -17.03 15.80 -6.48
CA ASP A 157 -17.34 17.01 -5.72
C ASP A 157 -16.81 18.31 -6.37
N GLY A 158 -16.11 18.22 -7.50
CA GLY A 158 -15.54 19.38 -8.21
C GLY A 158 -14.42 20.09 -7.44
N THR A 159 -13.84 19.44 -6.42
CA THR A 159 -12.77 19.98 -5.57
C THR A 159 -11.37 19.69 -6.11
N ALA A 160 -11.26 18.90 -7.18
CA ALA A 160 -10.00 18.66 -7.87
C ALA A 160 -9.53 19.94 -8.60
N PRO A 161 -8.28 20.41 -8.39
CA PRO A 161 -7.74 21.54 -9.12
C PRO A 161 -7.73 21.27 -10.62
N ALA A 162 -8.15 22.27 -11.41
CA ALA A 162 -8.02 22.25 -12.86
C ALA A 162 -6.54 22.09 -13.25
N SER A 163 -6.29 21.29 -14.29
CA SER A 163 -4.95 20.95 -14.78
C SER A 163 -4.19 22.16 -15.31
#